data_AF-A0A976Q4A8-F1
#
_entry.id   AF-A0A976Q4A8-F1
#
_cell.length_a   1.000
_cell.length_b   1.000
_cell.length_c   1.000
_cell.angle_alpha   90.00
_cell.angle_beta   90.00
_cell.angle_gamma   90.00
#
_symmetry.space_group_name_H-M   'P 1'
#
loop_
_entity.id
_entity.type
_entity.pdbx_description
1 polymer ?
#
loop_
_entity_poly.entity_id
_entity_poly.type
_entity_poly.pdbx_seq_one_letter_code
_entity_poly.pdbx_strand_id
1 'polypeptide(L)'
;MSAQECRDAALGQNCSYSPQLRYFTCTEGALGEACQGHDACASGLVCAKILGSDLYGEVTFCSQCGDDEPCAMTDETTLCSPSIRVGDGLPPFNRCVAPSSVPENQACDAAGSGPQACAKHCVNATYMNTYVGICGECVPDQGHCPALATCIPGVIDATGLVGSTCEAMR
;
A
#
# COMPACT_ATOMS: atom_id res chain seq x y z
N MET A 1 -17.88 19.78 9.42
CA MET A 1 -17.53 19.89 7.99
C MET A 1 -17.45 18.49 7.42
N SER A 2 -18.28 18.20 6.43
CA SER A 2 -18.39 16.94 5.70
C SER A 2 -17.90 17.13 4.27
N ALA A 3 -17.65 16.03 3.55
CA ALA A 3 -17.31 16.09 2.13
C ALA A 3 -18.41 16.78 1.30
N GLN A 4 -19.69 16.57 1.65
CA GLN A 4 -20.80 17.25 0.98
C GLN A 4 -20.76 18.77 1.21
N GLU A 5 -20.50 19.23 2.44
CA GLU A 5 -20.38 20.66 2.75
C GLU A 5 -19.22 21.32 1.97
N CYS A 6 -18.12 20.59 1.74
CA CYS A 6 -17.00 21.08 0.93
C CYS A 6 -17.38 21.24 -0.55
N ARG A 7 -18.13 20.29 -1.10
CA ARG A 7 -18.61 20.34 -2.49
C ARG A 7 -19.63 21.44 -2.70
N ASP A 8 -20.60 21.55 -1.78
CA ASP A 8 -21.65 22.57 -1.84
C ASP A 8 -21.07 23.99 -1.76
N ALA A 9 -19.98 24.17 -1.02
CA ALA A 9 -19.26 25.43 -0.91
C ALA A 9 -18.21 25.65 -2.03
N ALA A 10 -18.02 24.69 -2.94
CA ALA A 10 -16.95 24.68 -3.94
C ALA A 10 -15.54 24.91 -3.35
N LEU A 11 -15.28 24.34 -2.18
CA LEU A 11 -14.01 24.45 -1.44
C LEU A 11 -13.14 23.18 -1.55
N GLY A 12 -13.67 22.12 -2.15
CA GLY A 12 -12.98 20.85 -2.38
C GLY A 12 -13.94 19.69 -2.61
N GLN A 13 -13.40 18.52 -2.96
CA GLN A 13 -14.15 17.28 -3.19
C GLN A 13 -14.35 16.46 -1.93
N ASN A 14 -13.50 16.68 -0.93
CA ASN A 14 -13.42 15.87 0.28
C ASN A 14 -13.20 16.75 1.52
N CYS A 15 -13.36 16.15 2.69
CA CYS A 15 -13.09 16.77 3.97
C CYS A 15 -12.12 15.89 4.77
N SER A 16 -10.90 16.38 4.97
CA SER A 16 -9.85 15.65 5.68
C SER A 16 -9.50 16.34 7.00
N TYR A 17 -9.19 15.55 8.03
CA TYR A 17 -8.70 16.08 9.29
C TYR A 17 -7.21 16.41 9.14
N SER A 18 -6.82 17.68 9.29
CA SER A 18 -5.42 18.07 9.35
C SER A 18 -4.90 17.93 10.78
N PRO A 19 -4.01 16.96 11.09
CA PRO A 19 -3.50 16.78 12.45
C PRO A 19 -2.62 17.96 12.89
N GLN A 20 -1.93 18.59 11.92
CA GLN A 20 -1.06 19.74 12.13
C GLN A 20 -1.85 20.94 12.64
N LEU A 21 -3.04 21.14 12.08
CA LEU A 21 -3.87 22.30 12.38
C LEU A 21 -5.02 21.98 13.35
N ARG A 22 -5.27 20.70 13.63
CA ARG A 22 -6.34 20.17 14.49
C ARG A 22 -7.74 20.63 14.08
N TYR A 23 -7.96 20.84 12.77
CA TYR A 23 -9.25 21.17 12.20
C TYR A 23 -9.46 20.43 10.88
N PHE A 24 -10.72 20.33 10.47
CA PHE A 24 -11.12 19.70 9.21
C PHE A 24 -10.97 20.70 8.06
N THR A 25 -10.33 20.29 6.97
CA THR A 25 -10.11 21.12 5.79
C THR A 25 -10.77 20.48 4.60
N CYS A 26 -11.36 21.31 3.72
CA CYS A 26 -11.74 20.82 2.40
C CYS A 26 -10.47 20.52 1.60
N THR A 27 -10.45 19.38 0.94
CA THR A 27 -9.34 18.93 0.11
C THR A 27 -9.84 18.51 -1.26
N GLU A 28 -8.93 18.44 -2.23
CA GLU A 28 -9.25 18.05 -3.60
C GLU A 28 -9.31 16.53 -3.79
N GLY A 29 -9.13 15.72 -2.72
CA GLY A 29 -9.13 14.27 -2.82
C GLY A 29 -7.85 13.74 -3.47
N ALA A 30 -6.70 14.29 -3.07
CA ALA A 30 -5.41 13.95 -3.65
C ALA A 30 -4.98 12.51 -3.30
N LEU A 31 -4.00 11.99 -4.04
CA LEU A 31 -3.45 10.64 -3.81
C LEU A 31 -3.00 10.48 -2.34
N GLY A 32 -3.48 9.41 -1.70
CA GLY A 32 -3.24 9.10 -0.29
C GLY A 32 -4.16 9.83 0.69
N GLU A 33 -5.02 10.76 0.26
CA GLU A 33 -6.01 11.32 1.17
C GLU A 33 -7.08 10.28 1.51
N ALA A 34 -7.45 10.22 2.80
CA ALA A 34 -8.54 9.36 3.24
C ALA A 34 -9.86 9.80 2.59
N CYS A 35 -10.67 8.87 2.12
CA CYS A 35 -11.86 9.15 1.33
C CYS A 35 -13.05 8.31 1.83
N GLN A 36 -14.27 8.72 1.46
CA GLN A 36 -15.50 8.00 1.72
C GLN A 36 -16.35 7.95 0.44
N GLY A 37 -15.93 7.14 -0.53
CA GLY A 37 -16.53 7.04 -1.86
C GLY A 37 -15.65 7.60 -2.97
N HIS A 38 -15.83 7.10 -4.21
CA HIS A 38 -15.00 7.48 -5.36
C HIS A 38 -15.11 8.96 -5.73
N ASP A 39 -16.26 9.59 -5.46
CA ASP A 39 -16.52 11.01 -5.71
C ASP A 39 -15.71 11.95 -4.80
N ALA A 40 -15.16 11.43 -3.71
CA ALA A 40 -14.28 12.19 -2.82
C ALA A 40 -12.83 12.27 -3.33
N CYS A 41 -12.50 11.60 -4.44
CA CYS A 41 -11.14 11.59 -4.99
C CYS A 41 -11.03 12.45 -6.24
N ALA A 42 -9.84 13.00 -6.47
CA ALA A 42 -9.52 13.70 -7.70
C ALA A 42 -9.73 12.79 -8.93
N SER A 43 -9.96 13.42 -10.09
CA SER A 43 -10.19 12.69 -11.34
C SER A 43 -9.07 11.68 -11.62
N GLY A 44 -9.44 10.46 -12.01
CA GLY A 44 -8.52 9.36 -12.28
C GLY A 44 -8.05 8.59 -11.04
N LEU A 45 -8.54 8.94 -9.85
CA LEU A 45 -8.31 8.18 -8.62
C LEU A 45 -9.59 7.46 -8.17
N VAL A 46 -9.40 6.38 -7.42
CA VAL A 46 -10.46 5.58 -6.82
C VAL A 46 -10.30 5.54 -5.31
N CYS A 47 -11.42 5.55 -4.59
CA CYS A 47 -11.41 5.37 -3.15
C CYS A 47 -11.34 3.88 -2.81
N ALA A 48 -10.20 3.42 -2.29
CA ALA A 48 -9.96 1.99 -2.07
C ALA A 48 -9.23 1.73 -0.75
N LYS A 49 -9.37 0.50 -0.22
CA LYS A 49 -8.53 0.03 0.89
C LYS A 49 -7.12 -0.24 0.39
N ILE A 50 -6.15 -0.15 1.30
CA ILE A 50 -4.77 -0.50 0.99
C ILE A 50 -4.67 -2.03 0.86
N LEU A 51 -4.21 -2.50 -0.30
CA LEU A 51 -4.12 -3.93 -0.58
C LEU A 51 -3.05 -4.61 0.28
N GLY A 52 -3.26 -5.88 0.61
CA GLY A 52 -2.31 -6.70 1.35
C GLY A 52 -1.92 -6.18 2.74
N SER A 53 -2.72 -5.32 3.37
CA SER A 53 -2.41 -4.72 4.67
C SER A 53 -3.65 -4.48 5.53
N ASP A 54 -3.59 -4.93 6.79
CA ASP A 54 -4.62 -4.60 7.79
C ASP A 54 -4.23 -3.39 8.68
N LEU A 55 -3.09 -2.73 8.40
CA LEU A 55 -2.56 -1.63 9.23
C LEU A 55 -3.52 -0.45 9.38
N TYR A 56 -4.37 -0.25 8.36
CA TYR A 56 -5.31 0.87 8.29
C TYR A 56 -6.76 0.42 8.53
N GLY A 57 -6.98 -0.85 8.86
CA GLY A 57 -8.31 -1.43 9.07
C GLY A 57 -9.26 -1.18 7.89
N GLU A 58 -10.41 -0.57 8.18
CA GLU A 58 -11.46 -0.30 7.19
C GLU A 58 -11.28 1.06 6.47
N VAL A 59 -10.19 1.80 6.75
CA VAL A 59 -9.97 3.12 6.15
C VAL A 59 -9.61 2.98 4.67
N THR A 60 -10.27 3.79 3.85
CA THR A 60 -10.06 3.90 2.42
C THR A 60 -9.32 5.18 2.06
N PHE A 61 -8.48 5.12 1.03
CA PHE A 61 -7.64 6.21 0.56
C PHE A 61 -7.77 6.39 -0.95
N CYS A 62 -7.68 7.63 -1.41
CA CYS A 62 -7.62 7.94 -2.83
C CYS A 62 -6.35 7.33 -3.42
N SER A 63 -6.55 6.36 -4.31
CA SER A 63 -5.51 5.51 -4.89
C SER A 63 -5.65 5.51 -6.40
N GLN A 64 -4.62 5.10 -7.13
CA GLN A 64 -4.75 4.94 -8.58
C GLN A 64 -5.62 3.72 -8.94
N CYS A 65 -5.69 2.74 -8.04
CA CYS A 65 -6.38 1.48 -8.26
C CYS A 65 -6.92 0.91 -6.92
N GLY A 66 -7.95 0.08 -7.01
CA GLY A 66 -8.46 -0.72 -5.89
C GLY A 66 -8.25 -2.23 -6.08
N ASP A 67 -8.01 -2.62 -7.33
CA ASP A 67 -7.68 -3.95 -7.82
C ASP A 67 -6.93 -3.76 -9.16
N ASP A 68 -6.66 -4.83 -9.89
CA ASP A 68 -5.90 -4.77 -11.15
C ASP A 68 -6.69 -4.17 -12.34
N GLU A 69 -8.02 -4.07 -12.26
CA GLU A 69 -8.85 -3.64 -13.41
C GLU A 69 -8.56 -2.19 -13.84
N PRO A 70 -8.52 -1.18 -12.94
CA PRO A 70 -8.11 0.18 -13.27
C PRO A 70 -6.71 0.28 -13.89
N CYS A 71 -5.79 -0.60 -13.51
CA CYS A 71 -4.43 -0.59 -14.04
C CYS A 71 -4.40 -1.11 -15.47
N ALA A 72 -5.11 -2.21 -15.75
CA ALA A 72 -5.23 -2.79 -17.07
C ALA A 72 -5.85 -1.83 -18.10
N MET A 73 -6.71 -0.90 -17.67
CA MET A 73 -7.27 0.15 -18.55
C MET A 73 -6.23 1.18 -19.01
N THR A 74 -5.12 1.33 -18.29
CA THR A 74 -4.03 2.27 -18.64
C THR A 74 -2.89 1.58 -19.37
N ASP A 75 -2.54 0.37 -18.93
CA ASP A 75 -1.53 -0.51 -19.50
C ASP A 75 -1.90 -1.94 -19.09
N GLU A 76 -2.26 -2.77 -20.06
CA GLU A 76 -2.76 -4.15 -19.87
C GLU A 76 -1.81 -5.06 -19.07
N THR A 77 -0.56 -4.65 -18.88
CA THR A 77 0.43 -5.41 -18.11
C THR A 77 0.59 -4.98 -16.67
N THR A 78 -0.02 -3.85 -16.27
CA THR A 78 0.20 -3.29 -14.93
C THR A 78 -0.72 -3.89 -13.87
N LEU A 79 -0.19 -3.99 -12.66
CA LEU A 79 -0.81 -4.61 -11.49
C LEU A 79 -1.02 -3.54 -10.42
N CYS A 80 -2.09 -3.67 -9.63
CA CYS A 80 -2.32 -2.81 -8.50
C CYS A 80 -1.47 -3.26 -7.30
N SER A 81 -0.66 -2.34 -6.77
CA SER A 81 0.25 -2.63 -5.67
C SER A 81 0.19 -1.54 -4.61
N PRO A 82 0.17 -1.91 -3.31
CA PRO A 82 0.16 -0.93 -2.23
C PRO A 82 1.51 -0.20 -2.13
N SER A 83 1.45 1.07 -1.76
CA SER A 83 2.60 1.90 -1.40
C SER A 83 2.42 2.35 0.05
N ILE A 84 3.14 1.70 0.97
CA ILE A 84 3.10 1.98 2.40
C ILE A 84 4.48 2.45 2.84
N ARG A 85 4.55 3.55 3.58
CA ARG A 85 5.76 4.03 4.23
C ARG A 85 5.51 4.22 5.72
N VAL A 86 6.07 3.32 6.52
CA VAL A 86 5.98 3.38 7.98
C VAL A 86 7.01 4.40 8.48
N GLY A 87 6.63 5.25 9.43
CA GLY A 87 7.54 6.20 10.08
C GLY A 87 7.68 7.59 9.42
N ASP A 88 7.48 7.69 8.10
CA ASP A 88 7.65 8.97 7.37
C ASP A 88 6.43 9.90 7.43
N GLY A 89 5.30 9.42 7.94
CA GLY A 89 4.03 10.17 7.98
C GLY A 89 3.39 10.40 6.60
N LEU A 90 3.95 9.79 5.55
CA LEU A 90 3.35 9.83 4.22
C LEU A 90 2.11 8.93 4.18
N PRO A 91 1.01 9.40 3.58
CA PRO A 91 -0.21 8.61 3.49
C PRO A 91 -0.01 7.38 2.59
N PRO A 92 -0.66 6.26 2.91
CA PRO A 92 -0.63 5.09 2.05
C PRO A 92 -1.56 5.29 0.84
N PHE A 93 -1.26 4.60 -0.26
CA PHE A 93 -2.12 4.54 -1.43
C PHE A 93 -1.79 3.29 -2.25
N ASN A 94 -2.68 2.84 -3.13
CA ASN A 94 -2.33 1.85 -4.15
C ASN A 94 -1.97 2.54 -5.46
N ARG A 95 -1.03 1.92 -6.19
CA ARG A 95 -0.53 2.40 -7.49
C ARG A 95 -0.43 1.28 -8.50
N CYS A 96 -0.50 1.63 -9.78
CA CYS A 96 -0.26 0.70 -10.86
C CYS A 96 1.24 0.54 -11.08
N VAL A 97 1.72 -0.70 -11.11
CA VAL A 97 3.13 -1.05 -11.27
C VAL A 97 3.31 -2.11 -12.34
N ALA A 98 4.46 -2.11 -13.01
CA ALA A 98 4.80 -3.20 -13.92
C ALA A 98 5.07 -4.49 -13.13
N PRO A 99 4.91 -5.67 -13.75
CA PRO A 99 5.31 -6.93 -13.14
C PRO A 99 6.80 -6.91 -12.79
N SER A 100 7.15 -7.53 -11.66
CA SER A 100 8.51 -7.63 -11.14
C SER A 100 9.24 -6.30 -10.94
N SER A 101 8.49 -5.20 -10.77
CA SER A 101 9.07 -3.85 -10.63
C SER A 101 9.09 -3.32 -9.20
N VAL A 102 8.34 -3.94 -8.28
CA VAL A 102 8.31 -3.50 -6.88
C VAL A 102 9.58 -4.00 -6.20
N PRO A 103 10.44 -3.09 -5.70
CA PRO A 103 11.70 -3.48 -5.10
C PRO A 103 11.48 -4.13 -3.73
N GLU A 104 12.52 -4.80 -3.22
CA GLU A 104 12.54 -5.31 -1.85
C GLU A 104 12.23 -4.20 -0.84
N ASN A 105 11.73 -4.59 0.33
CA ASN A 105 11.37 -3.68 1.43
C ASN A 105 10.20 -2.72 1.09
N GLN A 106 9.37 -3.09 0.12
CA GLN A 106 8.13 -2.37 -0.21
C GLN A 106 6.91 -3.25 0.04
N ALA A 107 5.76 -2.62 0.24
CA ALA A 107 4.51 -3.34 0.42
C ALA A 107 4.08 -4.06 -0.86
N CYS A 108 3.34 -5.15 -0.71
CA CYS A 108 2.76 -5.92 -1.81
C CYS A 108 1.44 -6.57 -1.39
N ASP A 109 0.59 -6.90 -2.37
CA ASP A 109 -0.65 -7.63 -2.13
C ASP A 109 -0.41 -9.14 -2.08
N ALA A 110 -0.04 -9.67 -0.92
CA ALA A 110 0.29 -11.08 -0.76
C ALA A 110 -0.88 -12.05 -1.06
N ALA A 111 -2.13 -11.56 -1.02
CA ALA A 111 -3.32 -12.35 -1.33
C ALA A 111 -3.76 -12.23 -2.80
N GLY A 112 -3.26 -11.22 -3.52
CA GLY A 112 -3.55 -10.95 -4.92
C GLY A 112 -2.29 -10.93 -5.78
N SER A 113 -2.06 -9.82 -6.47
CA SER A 113 -1.04 -9.69 -7.51
C SER A 113 0.37 -9.35 -7.00
N GLY A 114 0.57 -9.36 -5.68
CA GLY A 114 1.86 -9.12 -5.03
C GLY A 114 2.99 -10.04 -5.50
N PRO A 115 2.81 -11.37 -5.61
CA PRO A 115 3.84 -12.28 -6.12
C PRO A 115 4.32 -11.95 -7.53
N GLN A 116 3.46 -11.37 -8.37
CA GLN A 116 3.79 -10.93 -9.73
C GLN A 116 4.37 -9.52 -9.75
N ALA A 117 3.98 -8.65 -8.82
CA ALA A 117 4.46 -7.27 -8.73
C ALA A 117 5.87 -7.16 -8.14
N CYS A 118 6.21 -7.98 -7.13
CA CYS A 118 7.52 -7.98 -6.50
C CYS A 118 8.63 -8.45 -7.44
N ALA A 119 9.80 -7.82 -7.35
CA ALA A 119 10.99 -8.23 -8.11
C ALA A 119 11.43 -9.68 -7.80
N LYS A 120 11.13 -10.16 -6.60
CA LYS A 120 11.39 -11.54 -6.15
C LYS A 120 10.12 -12.16 -5.57
N HIS A 121 9.91 -12.08 -4.26
CA HIS A 121 8.77 -12.70 -3.58
C HIS A 121 7.97 -11.69 -2.79
N CYS A 122 6.65 -11.91 -2.69
CA CYS A 122 5.78 -11.22 -1.76
C CYS A 122 5.49 -12.14 -0.57
N VAL A 123 5.83 -11.73 0.64
CA VAL A 123 5.62 -12.51 1.87
C VAL A 123 4.85 -11.71 2.90
N ASN A 124 3.99 -12.37 3.66
CA ASN A 124 3.34 -11.72 4.80
C ASN A 124 4.34 -11.54 5.94
N ALA A 125 4.47 -10.30 6.40
CA ALA A 125 5.09 -9.95 7.68
C ALA A 125 4.00 -9.64 8.70
N THR A 126 4.25 -10.02 9.96
CA THR A 126 3.31 -9.80 11.06
C THR A 126 3.83 -8.71 11.98
N TYR A 127 2.97 -7.76 12.35
CA TYR A 127 3.24 -6.73 13.34
C TYR A 127 2.05 -6.54 14.27
N MET A 128 2.21 -6.80 15.58
CA MET A 128 1.16 -6.61 16.58
C MET A 128 -0.22 -7.20 16.20
N ASN A 129 -0.25 -8.43 15.67
CA ASN A 129 -1.44 -9.15 15.14
C ASN A 129 -2.04 -8.59 13.84
N THR A 130 -1.36 -7.66 13.18
CA THR A 130 -1.68 -7.18 11.83
C THR A 130 -0.72 -7.80 10.82
N TYR A 131 -1.19 -7.99 9.59
CA TYR A 131 -0.38 -8.48 8.47
C TYR A 131 -0.14 -7.40 7.44
N VAL A 132 1.04 -7.44 6.83
CA VAL A 132 1.39 -6.65 5.64
C VAL A 132 2.19 -7.54 4.71
N GLY A 133 1.81 -7.60 3.44
CA GLY A 133 2.66 -8.18 2.41
C GLY A 133 3.87 -7.28 2.17
N ILE A 134 5.07 -7.83 2.21
CA ILE A 134 6.33 -7.13 1.93
C ILE A 134 7.12 -7.91 0.87
N CYS A 135 7.65 -7.18 -0.12
CA CYS A 135 8.57 -7.75 -1.09
C CYS A 135 9.91 -8.10 -0.43
N GLY A 136 10.36 -9.34 -0.59
CA GLY A 136 11.60 -9.85 0.00
C GLY A 136 12.33 -10.83 -0.92
N GLU A 137 13.52 -11.22 -0.48
CA GLU A 137 14.43 -12.08 -1.23
C GLU A 137 14.00 -13.54 -1.26
N CYS A 138 13.29 -14.00 -0.23
CA CYS A 138 13.00 -15.41 -0.04
C CYS A 138 11.62 -15.63 0.56
N VAL A 139 11.10 -16.85 0.45
CA VAL A 139 9.90 -17.26 1.19
C VAL A 139 10.35 -18.25 2.26
N PRO A 140 10.00 -18.03 3.55
CA PRO A 140 10.30 -18.98 4.62
C PRO A 140 9.86 -20.39 4.23
N ASP A 141 10.72 -21.37 4.51
CA ASP A 141 10.48 -22.80 4.28
C ASP A 141 10.32 -23.25 2.81
N GLN A 142 10.59 -22.38 1.82
CA GLN A 142 10.51 -22.75 0.39
C GLN A 142 11.86 -23.00 -0.29
N GLY A 143 12.96 -22.97 0.47
CA GLY A 143 14.29 -23.29 -0.09
C GLY A 143 14.82 -22.27 -1.10
N HIS A 144 14.38 -21.01 -1.02
CA HIS A 144 14.86 -19.93 -1.90
C HIS A 144 16.26 -19.41 -1.54
N CYS A 145 16.81 -19.81 -0.39
CA CYS A 145 18.14 -19.39 0.04
C CYS A 145 19.25 -20.34 -0.43
N PRO A 146 20.48 -19.82 -0.66
CA PRO A 146 21.65 -20.65 -0.94
C PRO A 146 21.91 -21.71 0.14
N ALA A 147 22.71 -22.71 -0.21
CA ALA A 147 23.17 -23.71 0.75
C ALA A 147 23.80 -23.04 1.98
N LEU A 148 23.45 -23.51 3.18
CA LEU A 148 23.86 -22.95 4.48
C LEU A 148 23.30 -21.56 4.82
N ALA A 149 22.23 -21.11 4.14
CA ALA A 149 21.47 -19.92 4.53
C ALA A 149 20.02 -20.29 4.88
N THR A 150 19.42 -19.52 5.78
CA THR A 150 18.01 -19.61 6.15
C THR A 150 17.29 -18.34 5.76
N CYS A 151 16.00 -18.47 5.40
CA CYS A 151 15.18 -17.31 5.12
C CYS A 151 14.68 -16.71 6.43
N ILE A 152 15.12 -15.49 6.73
CA ILE A 152 14.61 -14.72 7.86
C ILE A 152 13.33 -14.02 7.40
N PRO A 153 12.21 -14.17 8.13
CA PRO A 153 10.96 -13.50 7.79
C PRO A 153 11.11 -11.98 7.76
N GLY A 154 10.32 -11.32 6.91
CA GLY A 154 10.21 -9.87 6.93
C GLY A 154 9.61 -9.34 8.23
N VAL A 155 9.93 -8.09 8.56
CA VAL A 155 9.47 -7.41 9.77
C VAL A 155 9.01 -5.99 9.44
N ILE A 156 8.09 -5.48 10.25
CA ILE A 156 7.72 -4.07 10.27
C ILE A 156 8.31 -3.49 11.55
N ASP A 157 9.10 -2.44 11.43
CA ASP A 157 9.66 -1.73 12.58
C ASP A 157 9.54 -0.22 12.43
N ALA A 158 10.13 0.52 13.38
CA ALA A 158 10.11 1.98 13.37
C ALA A 158 10.87 2.59 12.18
N THR A 159 11.72 1.82 11.51
CA THR A 159 12.52 2.24 10.34
C THR A 159 11.83 1.94 9.01
N GLY A 160 10.83 1.05 9.00
CA GLY A 160 10.02 0.80 7.82
C GLY A 160 9.55 -0.65 7.68
N LEU A 161 9.34 -1.01 6.42
CA LEU A 161 9.11 -2.38 5.98
C LEU A 161 10.46 -3.00 5.65
N VAL A 162 10.76 -4.15 6.25
CA VAL A 162 11.95 -4.94 5.92
C VAL A 162 11.46 -6.28 5.37
N GLY A 163 11.77 -6.55 4.11
CA GLY A 163 11.45 -7.80 3.44
C GLY A 163 12.23 -8.96 4.02
N SER A 164 11.79 -10.18 3.73
CA SER A 164 12.54 -11.38 4.05
C SER A 164 13.91 -11.40 3.37
N THR A 165 14.92 -11.94 4.04
CA THR A 165 16.31 -11.97 3.55
C THR A 165 16.96 -13.32 3.85
N CYS A 166 17.91 -13.73 3.02
CA CYS A 166 18.69 -14.94 3.26
C CYS A 166 19.89 -14.63 4.17
N GLU A 167 19.89 -15.19 5.38
CA GLU A 167 21.01 -15.08 6.32
C GLU A 167 21.79 -16.39 6.43
N ALA A 168 23.12 -16.30 6.39
CA ALA A 168 23.99 -17.46 6.61
C ALA A 168 23.80 -18.03 8.02
N MET A 169 23.64 -19.35 8.12
CA MET A 169 23.64 -20.06 9.39
C MET A 169 25.06 -19.97 9.98
N ARG A 170 25.21 -19.19 11.06
CA ARG A 170 26.47 -19.08 11.80
C ARG A 170 26.69 -20.25 12.75
#